data_AF-A0A958KX98-F1
#
_entry.id   AF-A0A958KX98-F1
#
_cell.length_a   1.000
_cell.length_b   1.000
_cell.length_c   1.000
_cell.angle_alpha   90.00
_cell.angle_beta   90.00
_cell.angle_gamma   90.00
#
_symmetry.space_group_name_H-M   'P 1'
#
loop_
_entity.id
_entity.type
_entity.pdbx_description
1 polymer ?
#
loop_
_entity_poly.entity_id
_entity_poly.type
_entity_poly.pdbx_seq_one_letter_code
_entity_poly.pdbx_strand_id
1 'polypeptide(L)'
;MNFIKRLLFKISLIPIPPCAVVLLFLTVAASPKASAEYRAFELTITDTDKNKERTVISTLDHLQYPRYYPLMKNEIIAYTDSWMCYENMANFTKTCNKPDRDVATLKPSSTPPTPLKTNSATNP
;
A
#
# COMPACT_ATOMS: atom_id res chain seq x y z
N MET A 1 -22.44 -20.75 -21.15
CA MET A 1 -21.46 -19.83 -21.79
C MET A 1 -22.11 -18.85 -22.79
N ASN A 2 -23.32 -18.32 -22.54
CA ASN A 2 -24.09 -17.52 -23.54
C ASN A 2 -24.75 -16.23 -22.99
N PHE A 3 -24.51 -15.83 -21.73
CA PHE A 3 -25.23 -14.69 -21.12
C PHE A 3 -24.52 -13.33 -21.29
N ILE A 4 -23.20 -13.31 -21.53
CA ILE A 4 -22.42 -12.06 -21.65
C ILE A 4 -22.56 -11.42 -23.05
N LYS A 5 -22.96 -12.18 -24.09
CA LYS A 5 -23.06 -11.65 -25.47
C LYS A 5 -24.26 -10.73 -25.72
N ARG A 6 -25.24 -10.64 -24.82
CA ARG A 6 -26.42 -9.78 -25.02
C ARG A 6 -26.34 -8.41 -24.37
N LEU A 7 -25.35 -8.17 -23.50
CA LEU A 7 -25.21 -6.88 -22.82
C LEU A 7 -24.37 -5.85 -23.61
N LEU A 8 -23.71 -6.27 -24.69
CA LEU A 8 -22.77 -5.42 -25.45
C LEU A 8 -23.31 -4.89 -26.78
N PHE A 9 -24.55 -5.21 -27.18
CA PHE A 9 -25.03 -4.93 -28.55
C PHE A 9 -26.34 -4.14 -28.62
N LYS A 10 -26.60 -3.28 -27.63
CA LYS A 10 -27.60 -2.20 -27.72
C LYS A 10 -27.09 -0.90 -27.08
N ILE A 11 -25.80 -0.60 -27.24
CA ILE A 11 -25.37 0.81 -27.23
C ILE A 11 -25.80 1.35 -28.59
N SER A 12 -27.10 1.64 -28.72
CA SER A 12 -27.61 2.41 -29.85
C SER A 12 -26.81 3.70 -29.88
N LEU A 13 -26.22 4.02 -31.04
CA LEU A 13 -25.60 5.31 -31.34
C LEU A 13 -26.66 6.41 -31.20
N ILE A 14 -26.99 6.80 -29.97
CA ILE A 14 -27.78 7.99 -29.70
C ILE A 14 -26.82 9.15 -30.02
N PRO A 15 -27.20 10.09 -30.90
CA PRO A 15 -26.37 11.24 -31.19
C PRO A 15 -26.18 12.04 -29.90
N ILE A 16 -24.99 11.95 -29.30
CA ILE A 16 -24.65 12.74 -28.12
C ILE A 16 -24.53 14.18 -28.61
N PRO A 17 -25.35 15.12 -28.10
CA PRO A 17 -25.28 16.50 -28.55
C PRO A 17 -23.88 17.06 -28.24
N PRO A 18 -23.32 17.92 -29.10
CA PRO A 18 -21.96 18.44 -28.93
C PRO A 18 -21.76 19.12 -27.57
N CYS A 19 -22.82 19.72 -27.03
CA CYS A 19 -22.83 20.31 -25.69
C CYS A 19 -22.57 19.28 -24.56
N ALA A 20 -23.09 18.05 -24.68
CA ALA A 20 -22.89 17.02 -23.67
C ALA A 20 -21.45 16.46 -23.68
N VAL A 21 -20.80 16.45 -24.85
CA VAL A 21 -19.37 16.09 -24.96
C VAL A 21 -18.50 17.14 -24.27
N VAL A 22 -18.75 18.43 -24.52
CA VAL A 22 -18.02 19.53 -23.85
C VAL A 22 -18.20 19.47 -22.33
N LEU A 23 -19.41 19.19 -21.85
CA LEU A 23 -19.69 19.07 -20.42
C LEU A 23 -18.94 17.87 -19.79
N LEU A 24 -18.92 16.72 -20.49
CA LEU A 24 -18.18 15.54 -20.04
C LEU A 24 -16.67 15.84 -19.91
N PHE A 25 -16.06 16.47 -20.92
CA PHE A 25 -14.64 16.85 -20.87
C PHE A 25 -14.33 17.82 -19.72
N LEU A 26 -15.20 18.80 -19.47
CA LEU A 26 -15.04 19.73 -18.33
C LEU A 26 -15.11 19.01 -16.99
N THR A 27 -16.02 18.05 -16.81
CA THR A 27 -16.12 17.28 -15.55
C THR A 27 -14.91 16.39 -15.29
N VAL A 28 -14.35 15.78 -16.35
CA VAL A 28 -13.14 14.95 -16.22
C VAL A 28 -11.91 15.81 -15.88
N ALA A 29 -11.77 16.98 -16.54
CA ALA A 29 -10.64 17.88 -16.29
C ALA A 29 -10.65 18.50 -14.89
N ALA A 30 -11.83 18.66 -14.27
CA ALA A 30 -11.99 19.24 -12.93
C ALA A 30 -11.79 18.23 -11.78
N SER A 31 -11.39 16.99 -12.05
CA SER A 31 -11.22 15.98 -11.00
C SER A 31 -10.06 16.33 -10.06
N PRO A 32 -10.25 16.30 -8.73
CA PRO A 32 -9.18 16.56 -7.78
C PRO A 32 -8.07 15.51 -7.94
N LYS A 33 -6.81 15.94 -7.76
CA LYS A 33 -5.69 14.99 -7.74
C LYS A 33 -5.75 14.19 -6.46
N ALA A 34 -5.99 12.88 -6.59
CA ALA A 34 -5.94 11.96 -5.46
C ALA A 34 -4.53 12.00 -4.86
N SER A 35 -4.45 12.31 -3.56
CA SER A 35 -3.24 12.05 -2.77
C SER A 35 -3.35 10.64 -2.22
N ALA A 36 -2.31 9.83 -2.40
CA ALA A 36 -2.23 8.50 -1.83
C ALA A 36 -1.26 8.55 -0.66
N GLU A 37 -1.75 8.18 0.52
CA GLU A 37 -0.88 7.85 1.65
C GLU A 37 -0.22 6.50 1.38
N TYR A 38 1.06 6.38 1.69
CA TYR A 38 1.79 5.12 1.56
C TYR A 38 2.66 4.88 2.78
N ARG A 39 3.02 3.62 3.02
CA ARG A 39 3.88 3.24 4.14
C ARG A 39 5.32 3.05 3.65
N ALA A 40 6.26 3.65 4.37
CA ALA A 40 7.68 3.38 4.21
C ALA A 40 8.14 2.39 5.29
N PHE A 41 9.02 1.48 4.90
CA PHE A 41 9.58 0.42 5.73
C PHE A 41 11.10 0.58 5.79
N GLU A 42 11.63 0.53 7.00
CA GLU A 42 13.06 0.40 7.26
C GLU A 42 13.39 -1.08 7.41
N LEU A 43 14.21 -1.57 6.49
CA LEU A 43 14.60 -2.97 6.38
C LEU A 43 16.09 -3.10 6.62
N THR A 44 16.47 -4.05 7.45
CA THR A 44 17.86 -4.44 7.65
C THR A 44 18.14 -5.68 6.80
N ILE A 45 19.18 -5.62 5.97
CA ILE A 45 19.67 -6.77 5.19
C ILE A 45 21.06 -7.13 5.70
N THR A 46 21.22 -8.36 6.17
CA THR A 46 22.47 -8.89 6.72
C THR A 46 23.02 -9.99 5.83
N ASP A 47 24.26 -9.82 5.36
CA ASP A 47 25.04 -10.87 4.67
C ASP A 47 25.77 -11.69 5.74
N THR A 48 25.33 -12.93 5.93
CA THR A 48 25.87 -13.83 6.98
C THR A 48 27.29 -14.30 6.70
N ASP A 49 27.73 -14.29 5.43
CA ASP A 49 29.08 -14.74 5.07
C ASP A 49 30.10 -13.64 5.30
N LYS A 50 29.75 -12.40 4.95
CA LYS A 50 30.66 -11.24 5.03
C LYS A 50 30.51 -10.49 6.34
N ASN A 51 29.53 -10.86 7.17
CA ASN A 51 29.14 -10.14 8.38
C ASN A 51 28.92 -8.64 8.10
N LYS A 52 28.24 -8.33 6.98
CA LYS A 52 27.94 -6.97 6.54
C LYS A 52 26.45 -6.71 6.65
N GLU A 53 26.11 -5.53 7.13
CA GLU A 53 24.73 -5.07 7.27
C GLU A 53 24.51 -3.82 6.41
N ARG A 54 23.31 -3.73 5.83
CA ARG A 54 22.84 -2.51 5.18
C ARG A 54 21.39 -2.24 5.54
N THR A 55 21.10 -0.97 5.78
CA THR A 55 19.73 -0.48 5.98
C THR A 55 19.17 0.03 4.67
N VAL A 56 17.94 -0.38 4.35
CA VAL A 56 17.23 0.03 3.14
C VAL A 56 15.87 0.57 3.54
N ILE A 57 15.52 1.74 3.00
CA ILE A 57 14.19 2.32 3.13
C ILE A 57 13.42 1.99 1.84
N SER A 58 12.30 1.28 1.96
CA SER A 58 11.49 0.84 0.82
C SER A 58 9.99 1.04 1.09
N THR A 59 9.18 1.09 0.03
CA THR A 59 7.71 1.00 0.16
C THR A 59 7.21 -0.45 0.21
N LEU A 60 8.10 -1.41 0.01
CA LEU A 60 7.82 -2.84 0.11
C LEU A 60 8.18 -3.35 1.50
N ASP A 61 7.33 -4.18 2.08
CA ASP A 61 7.65 -4.87 3.34
C ASP A 61 8.72 -5.97 3.13
N HIS A 62 9.24 -6.53 4.23
CA HIS A 62 10.26 -7.58 4.20
C HIS A 62 9.85 -8.88 3.48
N LEU A 63 8.55 -9.15 3.31
CA LEU A 63 8.02 -10.32 2.60
C LEU A 63 7.86 -10.05 1.09
N GLN A 64 7.52 -8.81 0.74
CA GLN A 64 7.35 -8.35 -0.64
C GLN A 64 8.68 -7.99 -1.28
N TYR A 65 9.60 -7.39 -0.53
CA TYR A 65 10.88 -6.89 -1.04
C TYR A 65 11.68 -7.95 -1.82
N PRO A 66 11.85 -9.20 -1.34
CA PRO A 66 12.59 -10.23 -2.08
C PRO A 66 11.97 -10.63 -3.42
N ARG A 67 10.67 -10.33 -3.65
CA ARG A 67 9.99 -10.60 -4.92
C ARG A 67 10.42 -9.63 -6.03
N TYR A 68 10.84 -8.42 -5.67
CA TYR A 68 11.24 -7.37 -6.61
C TYR A 68 12.75 -7.14 -6.60
N TYR A 69 13.40 -7.35 -5.45
CA TYR A 69 14.84 -7.19 -5.25
C TYR A 69 15.40 -8.50 -4.69
N PRO A 70 15.82 -9.44 -5.56
CA PRO A 70 16.32 -10.72 -5.13
C PRO A 70 17.51 -10.57 -4.16
N LEU A 71 17.43 -11.28 -3.04
CA LEU A 71 18.51 -11.36 -2.06
C LEU A 71 19.52 -12.43 -2.49
N MET A 72 20.78 -12.25 -2.11
CA MET A 72 21.78 -13.32 -2.23
C MET A 72 21.42 -14.49 -1.30
N LYS A 73 21.94 -15.69 -1.59
CA LYS A 73 21.64 -16.91 -0.84
C LYS A 73 21.91 -16.78 0.68
N ASN A 74 22.89 -15.96 1.05
CA ASN A 74 23.36 -15.76 2.42
C ASN A 74 22.96 -14.38 2.95
N GLU A 75 22.04 -13.69 2.27
CA GLU A 75 21.42 -12.46 2.78
C GLU A 75 20.11 -12.79 3.49
N ILE A 76 19.93 -12.23 4.67
CA ILE A 76 18.70 -12.30 5.47
C ILE A 76 18.12 -10.90 5.58
N ILE A 77 16.80 -10.77 5.41
CA ILE A 77 16.08 -9.50 5.56
C ILE A 77 15.24 -9.50 6.84
N ALA A 78 15.30 -8.40 7.58
CA ALA A 78 14.53 -8.16 8.79
C ALA A 78 13.78 -6.84 8.71
N TYR A 79 12.59 -6.80 9.29
CA TYR A 79 11.81 -5.58 9.47
C TYR A 79 12.26 -4.85 10.74
N THR A 80 12.58 -3.57 10.62
CA THR A 80 13.08 -2.74 11.72
C THR A 80 12.01 -1.75 12.19
N ASP A 81 11.47 -0.92 11.29
CA ASP A 81 10.44 0.08 11.62
C ASP A 81 9.61 0.44 10.38
N SER A 82 8.49 1.16 10.58
CA SER A 82 7.72 1.77 9.50
C SER A 82 7.08 3.08 9.90
N TRP A 83 6.82 3.94 8.92
CA TRP A 83 6.09 5.19 9.09
C TRP A 83 5.19 5.46 7.88
N MET A 84 4.17 6.30 8.10
CA MET A 84 3.29 6.77 7.04
C MET A 84 3.93 7.97 6.35
N CYS A 85 3.92 7.94 5.02
CA CYS A 85 4.21 9.07 4.16
C CYS A 85 2.89 9.65 3.66
N TYR A 86 2.69 10.94 3.90
CA TYR A 86 1.48 11.68 3.49
C TYR A 86 1.65 12.41 2.15
N GLU A 87 2.82 12.26 1.51
CA GLU A 87 3.15 12.95 0.28
C GLU A 87 2.81 12.14 -0.96
N ASN A 88 2.62 12.84 -2.08
CA ASN A 88 2.30 12.24 -3.36
C ASN A 88 3.55 11.58 -3.99
N MET A 89 3.44 10.29 -4.34
CA MET A 89 4.48 9.55 -5.09
C MET A 89 4.61 9.96 -6.57
N ALA A 90 3.92 11.03 -6.99
CA ALA A 90 4.03 11.57 -8.35
C ALA A 90 5.50 11.85 -8.71
N ASN A 91 5.94 11.35 -9.86
CA ASN A 91 7.30 11.48 -10.42
C ASN A 91 8.40 10.62 -9.76
N PHE A 92 8.05 9.48 -9.13
CA PHE A 92 9.03 8.57 -8.52
C PHE A 92 9.91 9.27 -7.46
N THR A 93 9.31 10.20 -6.71
CA THR A 93 9.99 10.96 -5.66
C THR A 93 10.60 10.01 -4.63
N LYS A 94 11.73 10.42 -4.05
CA LYS A 94 12.40 9.70 -2.96
C LYS A 94 11.41 9.45 -1.81
N THR A 95 11.49 8.27 -1.19
CA THR A 95 10.72 7.91 0.01
C THR A 95 10.87 8.97 1.10
N CYS A 96 9.76 9.31 1.77
CA CYS A 96 9.76 10.34 2.81
C CYS A 96 10.69 9.97 3.98
N ASN A 97 11.27 10.99 4.63
CA ASN A 97 12.16 10.78 5.77
C ASN A 97 11.39 10.25 6.98
N LYS A 98 12.09 9.47 7.81
CA LYS A 98 11.57 9.01 9.09
C LYS A 98 11.30 10.23 9.98
N PRO A 99 10.11 10.34 10.60
CA PRO A 99 9.84 11.43 11.53
C PRO A 99 10.71 11.27 12.79
N ASP A 100 11.27 12.38 13.28
CA ASP A 100 11.97 12.40 14.57
C ASP A 100 10.97 12.03 15.67
N ARG A 101 11.14 10.84 16.24
CA ARG A 101 10.41 10.45 17.44
C ARG A 101 11.18 10.97 18.63
N ASP A 102 10.79 12.12 19.17
CA ASP A 102 11.08 12.40 20.58
C ASP A 102 10.48 11.25 21.39
N VAL A 103 11.35 10.44 22.00
CA VAL A 103 11.10 9.08 22.53
C VAL A 103 10.12 9.06 23.72
N ALA A 104 9.43 10.15 24.06
CA ALA A 104 8.73 10.28 25.33
C ALA A 104 7.27 9.77 25.36
N THR A 105 6.55 9.56 24.25
CA THR A 105 5.08 9.33 24.38
C THR A 105 4.41 8.47 23.31
N LEU A 106 5.04 7.43 22.79
CA LEU A 106 4.30 6.34 22.14
C LEU A 106 4.86 5.00 22.57
N LYS A 107 4.59 4.63 23.82
CA LYS A 107 4.68 3.24 24.25
C LYS A 107 3.80 2.43 23.30
N PRO A 108 4.31 1.43 22.56
CA PRO A 108 3.45 0.55 21.78
C PRO A 108 2.42 -0.05 22.75
N SER A 109 1.14 0.26 22.53
CA SER A 109 0.05 -0.41 23.21
C SER A 109 0.00 -1.83 22.64
N SER A 110 0.88 -2.68 23.15
CA SER A 110 0.93 -4.11 22.86
C SER A 110 -0.13 -4.87 23.66
N THR A 111 -1.21 -4.22 24.11
CA THR A 111 -2.36 -4.95 24.64
C THR A 111 -2.92 -5.76 23.48
N PRO A 112 -2.76 -7.10 23.47
CA PRO A 112 -3.43 -7.92 22.49
C PRO A 112 -4.93 -7.68 22.68
N PRO A 113 -5.75 -7.60 21.61
CA PRO A 113 -7.20 -7.60 21.80
C PRO A 113 -7.52 -8.80 22.67
N THR A 114 -8.04 -8.54 23.88
CA THR A 114 -8.47 -9.60 24.80
C THR A 114 -9.34 -10.56 24.01
N PRO A 115 -9.05 -11.87 23.96
CA PRO A 115 -9.88 -12.81 23.25
C PRO A 115 -11.30 -12.65 23.80
N LEU A 116 -12.24 -12.29 22.93
CA LEU A 116 -13.65 -12.24 23.28
C LEU A 116 -14.00 -13.64 23.81
N LYS A 117 -14.32 -13.76 25.10
CA LYS A 117 -14.81 -15.01 25.69
C LYS A 117 -16.05 -15.44 24.89
N THR A 118 -15.87 -16.37 23.97
CA THR A 118 -16.96 -17.08 23.33
C THR A 118 -17.51 -18.02 24.40
N ASN A 119 -18.59 -17.60 25.06
CA ASN A 119 -19.35 -18.46 25.94
C ASN A 119 -19.95 -19.58 25.06
N SER A 120 -19.26 -20.72 24.99
CA SER A 120 -19.87 -21.96 24.50
C SER A 120 -20.97 -22.33 25.47
N ALA A 121 -22.21 -22.09 25.05
CA ALA A 121 -23.38 -22.68 25.67
C ALA A 121 -23.35 -24.19 25.41
N THR A 122 -22.90 -24.94 26.41
CA THR A 122 -23.24 -26.36 26.56
C THR A 122 -24.74 -26.43 26.83
N ASN A 123 -25.52 -27.01 25.92
CA ASN A 123 -26.87 -27.49 26.23
C ASN A 123 -26.83 -29.03 26.34
N PRO A 124 -27.57 -29.61 27.30
CA PRO A 124 -27.53 -31.03 27.66
C PRO A 124 -28.19 -31.95 26.63
#